data_AF-A0A968BTN6-F1
#
_entry.id   AF-A0A968BTN6-F1
#
_cell.length_a   1.000
_cell.length_b   1.000
_cell.length_c   1.000
_cell.angle_alpha   90.00
_cell.angle_beta   90.00
_cell.angle_gamma   90.00
#
_symmetry.space_group_name_H-M   'P 1'
#
loop_
_entity.id
_entity.type
_entity.pdbx_description
1 polymer ?
#
loop_
_entity_poly.entity_id
_entity_poly.type
_entity_poly.pdbx_seq_one_letter_code
_entity_poly.pdbx_strand_id
1 'polypeptide(L)'
;MRISRIFAGLFVLVALLMAATSAYGLPLLQLPTVPHPAEGLEDCLACHDADQEYPFPEDHADRGNDTCLACHQVDVSEPAPAVPHPIEGREDCLLCHATGAVEPFPADHEGRENASCLVCHQAEAAEAPTPLPEPTATLPPSIEVVPTPIQEPELFGENTCISCHQELGSTQEQITTDWSESVHADQGVGCVSCHG
;
A
#
# COMPACT_ATOMS: atom_id res chain seq x y z
N MET A 1 2.80 -68.23 28.96
CA MET A 1 4.03 -67.85 28.21
C MET A 1 3.78 -67.34 26.79
N ARG A 2 2.87 -67.93 25.98
CA ARG A 2 2.56 -67.45 24.62
C ARG A 2 1.88 -66.07 24.57
N ILE A 3 0.93 -65.82 25.46
CA ILE A 3 0.15 -64.56 25.52
C ILE A 3 1.04 -63.36 25.89
N SER A 4 1.95 -63.52 26.87
CA SER A 4 2.90 -62.47 27.27
C SER A 4 3.89 -62.09 26.15
N ARG A 5 4.26 -63.06 25.29
CA ARG A 5 5.10 -62.80 24.11
C ARG A 5 4.35 -62.04 23.00
N ILE A 6 3.05 -62.26 22.86
CA ILE A 6 2.19 -61.53 21.91
C ILE A 6 2.03 -60.08 22.34
N PHE A 7 1.78 -59.82 23.63
CA PHE A 7 1.67 -58.46 24.16
C PHE A 7 3.00 -57.69 24.08
N ALA A 8 4.13 -58.33 24.35
CA ALA A 8 5.45 -57.72 24.19
C ALA A 8 5.74 -57.39 22.71
N GLY A 9 5.41 -58.29 21.78
CA GLY A 9 5.57 -58.05 20.34
C GLY A 9 4.69 -56.92 19.82
N LEU A 10 3.44 -56.85 20.27
CA LEU A 10 2.51 -55.77 19.91
C LEU A 10 2.98 -54.42 20.45
N PHE A 11 3.49 -54.38 21.69
CA PHE A 11 4.02 -53.16 22.30
C PHE A 11 5.24 -52.64 21.54
N VAL A 12 6.17 -53.54 21.14
CA VAL A 12 7.33 -53.16 20.34
C VAL A 12 6.91 -52.67 18.95
N LEU A 13 5.93 -53.31 18.30
CA LEU A 13 5.40 -52.85 17.01
C LEU A 13 4.76 -51.46 17.12
N VAL A 14 3.92 -51.23 18.13
CA VAL A 14 3.28 -49.92 18.36
C VAL A 14 4.31 -48.85 18.70
N ALA A 15 5.32 -49.17 19.52
CA ALA A 15 6.42 -48.26 19.81
C ALA A 15 7.26 -47.92 18.57
N LEU A 16 7.52 -48.90 17.70
CA LEU A 16 8.22 -48.68 16.42
C LEU A 16 7.38 -47.84 15.45
N LEU A 17 6.06 -48.03 15.38
CA LEU A 17 5.17 -47.22 14.55
C LEU A 17 5.09 -45.77 15.05
N MET A 18 4.99 -45.56 16.37
CA MET A 18 5.01 -44.22 16.99
C MET A 18 6.35 -43.50 16.80
N ALA A 19 7.47 -44.24 16.87
CA ALA A 19 8.80 -43.72 16.60
C ALA A 19 9.01 -43.39 15.11
N ALA A 20 8.42 -44.18 14.21
CA ALA A 20 8.46 -43.88 12.78
C ALA A 20 7.64 -42.63 12.43
N THR A 21 6.47 -42.40 13.05
CA THR A 21 5.70 -41.17 12.83
C THR A 21 6.38 -39.90 13.35
N SER A 22 7.36 -40.03 14.26
CA SER A 22 8.13 -38.90 14.80
C SER A 22 9.48 -38.70 14.11
N ALA A 23 10.15 -39.77 13.65
CA ALA A 23 11.38 -39.70 12.87
C ALA A 23 11.15 -39.35 11.39
N TYR A 24 9.99 -39.74 10.85
CA TYR A 24 9.45 -39.28 9.57
C TYR A 24 8.32 -38.28 9.79
N GLY A 25 8.33 -37.59 10.94
CA GLY A 25 7.44 -36.48 11.20
C GLY A 25 7.49 -35.58 9.99
N LEU A 26 6.35 -35.51 9.28
CA LEU A 26 6.10 -34.60 8.19
C LEU A 26 6.76 -33.28 8.58
N PRO A 27 7.69 -32.75 7.77
CA PRO A 27 8.24 -31.43 8.06
C PRO A 27 7.02 -30.57 8.29
N LEU A 28 6.94 -29.94 9.47
CA LEU A 28 5.83 -29.06 9.84
C LEU A 28 5.52 -28.27 8.58
N LEU A 29 4.36 -28.56 7.97
CA LEU A 29 3.90 -27.86 6.79
C LEU A 29 3.73 -26.42 7.27
N GLN A 30 4.78 -25.63 7.20
CA GLN A 30 4.67 -24.18 7.17
C GLN A 30 4.02 -23.90 5.84
N LEU A 31 2.69 -24.08 5.84
CA LEU A 31 1.84 -23.73 4.75
C LEU A 31 2.07 -22.23 4.52
N PRO A 32 2.46 -21.82 3.29
CA PRO A 32 2.65 -20.41 3.01
C PRO A 32 1.35 -19.67 3.29
N THR A 33 1.45 -18.52 3.93
CA THR A 33 0.29 -17.70 4.24
C THR A 33 0.00 -16.72 3.10
N VAL A 34 -1.25 -16.30 2.99
CA VAL A 34 -1.65 -15.17 2.12
C VAL A 34 -1.48 -13.90 2.95
N PRO A 35 -0.57 -12.97 2.57
CA PRO A 35 -0.23 -11.81 3.39
C PRO A 35 -1.23 -10.64 3.24
N HIS A 36 -2.34 -10.85 2.55
CA HIS A 36 -3.38 -9.85 2.30
C HIS A 36 -4.79 -10.42 2.52
N PRO A 37 -5.81 -9.58 2.74
CA PRO A 37 -7.19 -10.03 2.84
C PRO A 37 -7.65 -10.76 1.57
N ALA A 38 -8.55 -11.73 1.73
CA ALA A 38 -9.22 -12.41 0.62
C ALA A 38 -10.66 -11.92 0.40
N GLU A 39 -11.26 -11.23 1.38
CA GLU A 39 -12.59 -10.64 1.24
C GLU A 39 -12.55 -9.53 0.18
N GLY A 40 -13.41 -9.63 -0.83
CA GLY A 40 -13.41 -8.75 -2.01
C GLY A 40 -12.33 -9.05 -3.04
N LEU A 41 -11.47 -10.06 -2.80
CA LEU A 41 -10.40 -10.54 -3.68
C LEU A 41 -10.47 -12.07 -3.84
N GLU A 42 -11.68 -12.61 -3.97
CA GLU A 42 -11.90 -14.06 -4.00
C GLU A 42 -11.41 -14.73 -5.28
N ASP A 43 -11.24 -13.97 -6.36
CA ASP A 43 -10.60 -14.43 -7.60
C ASP A 43 -9.08 -14.27 -7.52
N CYS A 44 -8.43 -15.19 -6.81
CA CYS A 44 -6.98 -15.24 -6.62
C CYS A 44 -6.23 -15.21 -7.96
N LEU A 45 -6.76 -15.89 -8.98
CA LEU A 45 -6.14 -15.97 -10.31
C LEU A 45 -6.14 -14.62 -11.04
N ALA A 46 -6.97 -13.66 -10.65
CA ALA A 46 -6.91 -12.31 -11.22
C ALA A 46 -5.56 -11.62 -11.00
N CYS A 47 -4.82 -12.00 -9.95
CA CYS A 47 -3.50 -11.44 -9.62
C CYS A 47 -2.37 -12.49 -9.58
N HIS A 48 -2.72 -13.78 -9.41
CA HIS A 48 -1.76 -14.86 -9.20
C HIS A 48 -1.71 -15.92 -10.32
N ASP A 49 -2.39 -15.73 -11.45
CA ASP A 49 -2.25 -16.66 -12.59
C ASP A 49 -0.86 -16.53 -13.26
N ALA A 50 -0.50 -17.48 -14.12
CA ALA A 50 0.82 -17.60 -14.73
C ALA A 50 1.29 -16.34 -15.49
N ASP A 51 0.35 -15.55 -16.01
CA ASP A 51 0.61 -14.32 -16.79
C ASP A 51 0.32 -13.02 -16.00
N GLN A 52 0.14 -13.10 -14.67
CA GLN A 52 -0.16 -11.94 -13.83
C GLN A 52 1.08 -11.39 -13.12
N GLU A 53 0.92 -10.25 -12.44
CA GLU A 53 2.00 -9.55 -11.71
C GLU A 53 2.68 -10.43 -10.65
N TYR A 54 1.91 -11.29 -9.97
CA TYR A 54 2.42 -12.15 -8.89
C TYR A 54 2.14 -13.62 -9.19
N PRO A 55 2.74 -14.21 -10.23
CA PRO A 55 2.35 -15.51 -10.70
C PRO A 55 2.62 -16.59 -9.65
N PHE A 56 1.73 -17.58 -9.58
CA PHE A 56 1.94 -18.76 -8.76
C PHE A 56 3.21 -19.53 -9.22
N PRO A 57 3.78 -20.40 -8.36
CA PRO A 57 4.84 -21.29 -8.78
C PRO A 57 4.38 -22.27 -9.88
N GLU A 58 5.25 -22.65 -10.83
CA GLU A 58 4.89 -23.49 -11.98
C GLU A 58 4.13 -24.79 -11.63
N ASP A 59 4.35 -25.36 -10.44
CA ASP A 59 3.66 -26.55 -9.94
C ASP A 59 2.20 -26.31 -9.50
N HIS A 60 1.69 -25.09 -9.68
CA HIS A 60 0.29 -24.67 -9.48
C HIS A 60 -0.48 -24.49 -10.80
N ALA A 61 0.15 -24.68 -11.97
CA ALA A 61 -0.43 -24.35 -13.29
C ALA A 61 -1.82 -24.94 -13.60
N ASP A 62 -2.18 -26.07 -12.99
CA ASP A 62 -3.46 -26.74 -13.21
C ASP A 62 -4.44 -26.59 -12.04
N ARG A 63 -4.13 -25.74 -11.06
CA ARG A 63 -4.97 -25.53 -9.87
C ARG A 63 -6.05 -24.51 -10.14
N GLY A 64 -7.30 -24.87 -9.82
CA GLY A 64 -8.44 -23.95 -9.88
C GLY A 64 -8.40 -22.93 -8.76
N ASN A 65 -9.02 -21.77 -8.98
CA ASN A 65 -9.11 -20.67 -8.02
C ASN A 65 -9.66 -21.11 -6.64
N ASP A 66 -10.57 -22.07 -6.63
CA ASP A 66 -11.21 -22.62 -5.44
C ASP A 66 -10.29 -23.49 -4.57
N THR A 67 -9.09 -23.81 -5.06
CA THR A 67 -8.14 -24.70 -4.35
C THR A 67 -7.14 -23.96 -3.47
N CYS A 68 -6.97 -22.65 -3.65
CA CYS A 68 -5.93 -21.85 -3.00
C CYS A 68 -6.04 -21.92 -1.47
N LEU A 69 -7.24 -21.67 -0.94
CA LEU A 69 -7.52 -21.63 0.50
C LEU A 69 -7.60 -23.02 1.16
N ALA A 70 -7.49 -24.11 0.38
CA ALA A 70 -7.39 -25.46 0.94
C ALA A 70 -6.02 -25.71 1.61
N CYS A 71 -5.00 -24.95 1.21
CA CYS A 71 -3.64 -25.07 1.74
C CYS A 71 -3.11 -23.74 2.28
N HIS A 72 -3.39 -22.61 1.62
CA HIS A 72 -2.96 -21.31 2.09
C HIS A 72 -3.94 -20.74 3.12
N GLN A 73 -3.40 -20.23 4.22
CA GLN A 73 -4.19 -19.52 5.23
C GLN A 73 -3.98 -18.03 5.07
N VAL A 74 -5.07 -17.28 5.08
CA VAL A 74 -5.02 -15.81 5.16
C VAL A 74 -4.45 -15.43 6.51
N ASP A 75 -3.28 -14.80 6.50
CA ASP A 75 -2.61 -14.28 7.68
C ASP A 75 -2.23 -12.83 7.40
N VAL A 76 -3.20 -11.96 7.64
CA VAL A 76 -3.01 -10.52 7.47
C VAL A 76 -2.41 -10.00 8.76
N SER A 77 -1.10 -9.75 8.74
CA SER A 77 -0.43 -9.12 9.87
C SER A 77 -0.93 -7.69 10.05
N GLU A 78 -1.06 -6.94 8.94
CA GLU A 78 -1.78 -5.66 8.84
C GLU A 78 -2.31 -5.45 7.40
N PRO A 79 -3.50 -4.86 7.21
CA PRO A 79 -4.02 -4.54 5.89
C PRO A 79 -3.20 -3.44 5.21
N ALA A 80 -3.27 -3.36 3.87
CA ALA A 80 -2.68 -2.24 3.15
C ALA A 80 -3.30 -0.92 3.64
N PRO A 81 -2.49 0.11 3.94
CA PRO A 81 -3.00 1.40 4.39
C PRO A 81 -3.81 2.08 3.28
N ALA A 82 -4.90 2.74 3.67
CA ALA A 82 -5.64 3.60 2.75
C ALA A 82 -4.78 4.79 2.31
N VAL A 83 -5.04 5.30 1.10
CA VAL A 83 -4.38 6.51 0.61
C VAL A 83 -4.92 7.72 1.41
N PRO A 84 -4.06 8.45 2.15
CA PRO A 84 -4.51 9.48 3.09
C PRO A 84 -4.80 10.83 2.43
N HIS A 85 -4.70 10.93 1.11
CA HIS A 85 -4.86 12.15 0.33
C HIS A 85 -5.68 11.90 -0.94
N PRO A 86 -6.26 12.96 -1.55
CA PRO A 86 -6.92 12.85 -2.84
C PRO A 86 -5.97 12.35 -3.94
N ILE A 87 -6.53 11.64 -4.91
CA ILE A 87 -5.80 11.10 -6.07
C ILE A 87 -6.06 11.91 -7.35
N GLU A 88 -7.17 12.66 -7.42
CA GLU A 88 -7.47 13.51 -8.58
C GLU A 88 -6.34 14.50 -8.84
N GLY A 89 -5.75 14.44 -10.04
CA GLY A 89 -4.56 15.21 -10.43
C GLY A 89 -3.23 14.67 -9.90
N ARG A 90 -3.21 13.50 -9.24
CA ARG A 90 -2.05 12.81 -8.65
C ARG A 90 -2.07 11.31 -8.95
N GLU A 91 -2.53 10.95 -10.14
CA GLU A 91 -2.72 9.55 -10.54
C GLU A 91 -1.40 8.80 -10.76
N ASP A 92 -0.29 9.53 -10.97
CA ASP A 92 1.07 8.97 -11.07
C ASP A 92 1.72 8.90 -9.68
N CYS A 93 1.36 7.85 -8.93
CA CYS A 93 1.86 7.54 -7.59
C CYS A 93 3.39 7.49 -7.54
N LEU A 94 4.03 7.02 -8.61
CA LEU A 94 5.49 6.86 -8.66
C LEU A 94 6.25 8.20 -8.64
N LEU A 95 5.61 9.33 -8.97
CA LEU A 95 6.23 10.65 -8.85
C LEU A 95 6.66 10.97 -7.41
N CYS A 96 5.89 10.52 -6.43
CA CYS A 96 6.13 10.78 -5.01
C CYS A 96 6.64 9.54 -4.27
N HIS A 97 6.25 8.34 -4.71
CA HIS A 97 6.49 7.09 -3.98
C HIS A 97 7.55 6.17 -4.60
N ALA A 98 8.14 6.49 -5.76
CA ALA A 98 9.23 5.68 -6.30
C ALA A 98 10.45 5.62 -5.36
N THR A 99 11.34 4.65 -5.61
CA THR A 99 12.62 4.56 -4.89
C THR A 99 13.42 5.86 -5.03
N GLY A 100 13.69 6.52 -3.91
CA GLY A 100 14.40 7.80 -3.86
C GLY A 100 13.53 9.04 -4.12
N ALA A 101 12.21 8.89 -4.25
CA ALA A 101 11.26 9.99 -4.28
C ALA A 101 10.94 10.51 -2.87
N VAL A 102 9.89 11.34 -2.75
CA VAL A 102 9.51 12.07 -1.53
C VAL A 102 9.23 11.15 -0.35
N GLU A 103 8.39 10.14 -0.57
CA GLU A 103 8.02 9.14 0.43
C GLU A 103 8.08 7.76 -0.21
N PRO A 104 9.28 7.18 -0.38
CA PRO A 104 9.46 5.95 -1.13
C PRO A 104 8.66 4.79 -0.57
N PHE A 105 8.11 3.96 -1.46
CA PHE A 105 7.49 2.70 -1.07
C PHE A 105 8.49 1.75 -0.36
N PRO A 106 8.01 0.76 0.41
CA PRO A 106 8.88 -0.24 1.02
C PRO A 106 9.58 -1.11 -0.03
N ALA A 107 10.74 -1.70 0.30
CA ALA A 107 11.57 -2.42 -0.67
C ALA A 107 10.88 -3.60 -1.40
N ASP A 108 9.84 -4.19 -0.79
CA ASP A 108 9.03 -5.26 -1.39
C ASP A 108 8.02 -4.76 -2.46
N HIS A 109 7.98 -3.45 -2.71
CA HIS A 109 7.25 -2.81 -3.80
C HIS A 109 8.14 -2.44 -4.99
N GLU A 110 9.44 -2.78 -4.94
CA GLU A 110 10.35 -2.57 -6.05
C GLU A 110 9.86 -3.30 -7.32
N GLY A 111 9.80 -2.58 -8.43
CA GLY A 111 9.39 -3.10 -9.73
C GLY A 111 7.88 -3.01 -10.02
N ARG A 112 7.05 -2.64 -9.03
CA ARG A 112 5.60 -2.51 -9.24
C ARG A 112 5.27 -1.33 -10.16
N GLU A 113 4.37 -1.56 -11.11
CA GLU A 113 3.87 -0.50 -11.99
C GLU A 113 2.86 0.41 -11.29
N ASN A 114 2.76 1.66 -11.74
CA ASN A 114 1.86 2.68 -11.16
C ASN A 114 0.39 2.23 -11.05
N ALA A 115 -0.09 1.49 -12.05
CA ALA A 115 -1.47 1.00 -12.07
C ALA A 115 -1.78 -0.02 -10.95
N SER A 116 -0.76 -0.65 -10.37
CA SER A 116 -0.94 -1.66 -9.31
C SER A 116 -1.20 -1.07 -7.93
N CYS A 117 -0.86 0.21 -7.70
CA CYS A 117 -0.91 0.83 -6.36
C CYS A 117 -2.32 0.79 -5.77
N LEU A 118 -3.33 1.11 -6.58
CA LEU A 118 -4.74 1.20 -6.16
C LEU A 118 -5.46 -0.14 -6.08
N VAL A 119 -4.77 -1.24 -6.44
CA VAL A 119 -5.30 -2.59 -6.23
C VAL A 119 -5.38 -2.91 -4.74
N CYS A 120 -4.39 -2.46 -3.96
CA CYS A 120 -4.33 -2.69 -2.52
C CYS A 120 -4.59 -1.42 -1.71
N HIS A 121 -4.04 -0.28 -2.14
CA HIS A 121 -4.21 1.00 -1.44
C HIS A 121 -5.47 1.70 -1.92
N GLN A 122 -6.57 1.44 -1.23
CA GLN A 122 -7.84 2.10 -1.54
C GLN A 122 -7.75 3.59 -1.22
N ALA A 123 -8.13 4.43 -2.17
CA ALA A 123 -8.43 5.81 -1.87
C ALA A 123 -9.65 5.81 -0.96
N GLU A 124 -9.51 6.29 0.28
CA GLU A 124 -10.72 6.70 0.98
C GLU A 124 -11.37 7.76 0.10
N ALA A 125 -12.68 7.63 -0.12
CA ALA A 125 -13.44 8.76 -0.61
C ALA A 125 -13.28 9.84 0.46
N ALA A 126 -12.30 10.73 0.28
CA ALA A 126 -12.16 11.91 1.08
C ALA A 126 -13.53 12.55 1.03
N GLU A 127 -14.26 12.46 2.14
CA GLU A 127 -15.56 13.09 2.26
C GLU A 127 -15.23 14.57 2.06
N ALA A 128 -15.53 15.06 0.85
CA ALA A 128 -15.10 16.39 0.43
C ALA A 128 -15.54 17.32 1.57
N PRO A 129 -14.61 18.08 2.19
CA PRO A 129 -14.99 18.95 3.27
C PRO A 129 -16.15 19.79 2.75
N THR A 130 -17.31 19.67 3.42
CA THR A 130 -18.51 20.43 3.06
C THR A 130 -18.05 21.85 2.79
N PRO A 131 -18.22 22.39 1.56
CA PRO A 131 -17.68 23.69 1.25
C PRO A 131 -18.24 24.66 2.28
N LEU A 132 -17.38 25.14 3.17
CA LEU A 132 -17.69 26.33 3.95
C LEU A 132 -18.03 27.39 2.90
N PRO A 133 -19.12 28.16 3.10
CA PRO A 133 -19.50 29.19 2.14
C PRO A 133 -18.26 30.02 1.83
N GLU A 134 -17.82 29.99 0.57
CA GLU A 134 -16.71 30.80 0.10
C GLU A 134 -16.92 32.22 0.61
N PRO A 135 -15.92 32.86 1.25
CA PRO A 135 -16.01 34.30 1.42
C PRO A 135 -16.14 34.89 0.02
N THR A 136 -17.29 35.48 -0.29
CA THR A 136 -17.60 36.13 -1.56
C THR A 136 -16.54 37.21 -1.85
N ALA A 137 -15.44 36.81 -2.48
CA ALA A 137 -14.49 37.71 -3.09
C ALA A 137 -15.07 38.07 -4.46
N THR A 138 -15.60 39.28 -4.56
CA THR A 138 -16.09 39.82 -5.83
C THR A 138 -14.87 40.11 -6.70
N LEU A 139 -14.56 39.23 -7.65
CA LEU A 139 -13.49 39.47 -8.63
C LEU A 139 -13.86 40.66 -9.54
N PRO A 140 -12.94 41.63 -9.78
CA PRO A 140 -13.11 42.64 -10.81
C PRO A 140 -12.97 42.04 -12.24
N PRO A 141 -13.53 42.69 -13.27
CA PRO A 141 -13.74 42.08 -14.58
C PRO A 141 -12.44 41.80 -15.35
N SER A 142 -12.42 40.58 -15.88
CA SER A 142 -11.57 39.93 -16.87
C SER A 142 -10.62 40.81 -17.69
N ILE A 143 -9.31 40.54 -17.60
CA ILE A 143 -8.32 40.90 -18.63
C ILE A 143 -8.11 39.70 -19.56
N GLU A 144 -8.03 40.02 -20.84
CA GLU A 144 -7.95 39.11 -21.98
C GLU A 144 -6.76 38.15 -21.94
N VAL A 145 -7.03 36.93 -22.40
CA VAL A 145 -6.12 35.78 -22.45
C VAL A 145 -5.07 35.98 -23.55
N VAL A 146 -3.79 35.85 -23.19
CA VAL A 146 -2.65 35.70 -24.12
C VAL A 146 -1.89 34.43 -23.72
N PRO A 147 -1.46 33.56 -24.67
CA PRO A 147 -0.96 32.23 -24.33
C PRO A 147 0.53 32.24 -24.02
N THR A 148 0.91 31.97 -22.77
CA THR A 148 2.24 31.45 -22.35
C THR A 148 2.11 30.80 -20.95
N PRO A 149 3.11 30.05 -20.48
CA PRO A 149 3.03 28.71 -19.84
C PRO A 149 2.12 28.69 -18.60
N ILE A 150 1.63 27.49 -18.20
CA ILE A 150 0.73 27.23 -17.06
C ILE A 150 0.96 28.25 -15.93
N GLN A 151 0.21 29.34 -15.98
CA GLN A 151 0.07 30.28 -14.90
C GLN A 151 -1.18 29.81 -14.21
N GLU A 152 -0.98 28.99 -13.19
CA GLU A 152 -1.99 28.84 -12.16
C GLU A 152 -2.40 30.27 -11.75
N PRO A 153 -3.69 30.63 -11.80
CA PRO A 153 -4.10 31.97 -11.42
C PRO A 153 -3.61 32.22 -10.00
N GLU A 154 -2.75 33.25 -9.81
CA GLU A 154 -2.28 33.71 -8.50
C GLU A 154 -3.47 34.22 -7.67
N LEU A 155 -4.32 33.32 -7.22
CA LEU A 155 -5.33 33.62 -6.22
C LEU A 155 -4.67 33.63 -4.85
N PHE A 156 -3.57 32.90 -4.66
CA PHE A 156 -2.64 33.01 -3.55
C PHE A 156 -1.24 32.64 -4.04
N GLY A 157 -0.36 33.62 -4.29
CA GLY A 157 1.04 33.30 -4.55
C GLY A 157 1.60 32.53 -3.36
N GLU A 158 2.28 31.41 -3.57
CA GLU A 158 2.75 30.45 -2.54
C GLU A 158 3.47 31.12 -1.35
N ASN A 159 3.98 32.32 -1.58
CA ASN A 159 4.60 33.22 -0.61
C ASN A 159 3.66 33.76 0.48
N THR A 160 2.34 33.80 0.30
CA THR A 160 1.41 34.34 1.31
C THR A 160 1.25 33.41 2.51
N CYS A 161 1.26 32.10 2.27
CA CYS A 161 1.26 31.09 3.34
C CYS A 161 2.55 31.21 4.15
N ILE A 162 3.67 31.30 3.45
CA ILE A 162 5.02 31.41 4.02
C ILE A 162 5.17 32.70 4.81
N SER A 163 4.83 33.86 4.23
CA SER A 163 5.03 35.16 4.89
C SER A 163 4.23 35.29 6.18
N CYS A 164 3.00 34.76 6.21
CA CYS A 164 2.19 34.78 7.42
C CYS A 164 2.74 33.79 8.46
N HIS A 165 2.99 32.53 8.08
CA HIS A 165 3.42 31.49 9.01
C HIS A 165 4.85 31.68 9.55
N GLN A 166 5.73 32.36 8.79
CA GLN A 166 7.05 32.79 9.27
C GLN A 166 6.93 33.84 10.39
N GLU A 167 5.97 34.77 10.29
CA GLU A 167 5.79 35.86 11.24
C GLU A 167 5.02 35.45 12.51
N LEU A 168 4.27 34.34 12.46
CA LEU A 168 3.51 33.83 13.62
C LEU A 168 4.42 33.27 14.73
N GLY A 169 5.70 33.03 14.43
CA GLY A 169 6.65 32.38 15.33
C GLY A 169 6.26 30.93 15.65
N SER A 170 7.02 30.30 16.56
CA SER A 170 6.75 28.93 17.07
C SER A 170 6.91 27.84 16.01
N THR A 171 6.12 26.76 16.08
CA THR A 171 6.21 25.61 15.15
C THR A 171 6.02 26.03 13.69
N GLN A 172 5.24 27.07 13.43
CA GLN A 172 4.93 27.53 12.06
C GLN A 172 6.13 28.20 11.38
N GLU A 173 6.94 28.93 12.15
CA GLU A 173 8.21 29.50 11.69
C GLU A 173 9.22 28.40 11.36
N GLN A 174 9.27 27.34 12.18
CA GLN A 174 10.15 26.21 11.91
C GLN A 174 9.73 25.43 10.66
N ILE A 175 8.44 25.11 10.50
CA ILE A 175 7.92 24.40 9.33
C ILE A 175 8.20 25.18 8.03
N THR A 176 7.99 26.49 8.03
CA THR A 176 8.24 27.33 6.85
C THR A 176 9.72 27.47 6.53
N THR A 177 10.58 27.49 7.55
CA THR A 177 12.05 27.47 7.37
C THR A 177 12.50 26.13 6.79
N ASP A 178 12.07 25.02 7.37
CA ASP A 178 12.42 23.66 6.92
C ASP A 178 11.94 23.42 5.47
N TRP A 179 10.74 23.90 5.12
CA TRP A 179 10.25 23.83 3.74
C TRP A 179 11.15 24.64 2.78
N SER A 180 11.56 25.85 3.16
CA SER A 180 12.38 26.73 2.31
C SER A 180 13.78 26.19 2.03
N GLU A 181 14.28 25.29 2.88
CA GLU A 181 15.56 24.61 2.72
C GLU A 181 15.41 23.22 2.06
N SER A 182 14.18 22.81 1.76
CA SER A 182 13.90 21.49 1.21
C SER A 182 13.91 21.48 -0.32
N VAL A 183 14.06 20.28 -0.87
CA VAL A 183 13.90 20.02 -2.31
C VAL A 183 12.52 20.43 -2.84
N HIS A 184 11.50 20.54 -1.98
CA HIS A 184 10.16 20.97 -2.39
C HIS A 184 10.16 22.44 -2.82
N ALA A 185 10.86 23.31 -2.08
CA ALA A 185 11.03 24.70 -2.47
C ALA A 185 11.87 24.80 -3.75
N ASP A 186 12.92 23.98 -3.88
CA ASP A 186 13.76 23.95 -5.09
C ASP A 186 12.99 23.53 -6.36
N GLN A 187 11.99 22.66 -6.21
CA GLN A 187 11.14 22.19 -7.32
C GLN A 187 9.86 23.03 -7.51
N GLY A 188 9.67 24.10 -6.73
CA GLY A 188 8.49 24.97 -6.84
C GLY A 188 7.18 24.28 -6.43
N VAL A 189 7.25 23.34 -5.47
CA VAL A 189 6.09 22.68 -4.89
C VAL A 189 5.62 23.48 -3.67
N GLY A 190 4.55 24.25 -3.84
CA GLY A 190 3.97 25.09 -2.79
C GLY A 190 3.13 24.35 -1.75
N CYS A 191 2.74 25.08 -0.70
CA CYS A 191 2.00 24.53 0.43
C CYS A 191 0.61 24.01 0.03
N VAL A 192 -0.06 24.68 -0.91
CA VAL A 192 -1.38 24.31 -1.43
C VAL A 192 -1.34 22.97 -2.18
N SER A 193 -0.19 22.59 -2.73
CA SER A 193 0.03 21.29 -3.34
C SER A 193 -0.07 20.14 -2.35
N CYS A 194 -0.13 20.36 -1.03
CA CYS A 194 -0.35 19.30 -0.03
C CYS A 194 -1.53 19.57 0.90
N HIS A 195 -1.86 20.84 1.17
CA HIS A 195 -2.83 21.21 2.20
C HIS A 195 -4.24 21.57 1.69
N GLY A 196 -4.41 21.76 0.38
CA GLY A 196 -5.71 22.12 -0.23
C GLY A 196 -6.01 23.61 -0.15
#